data_AF-A0A947M687-F1
#
_entry.id   AF-A0A947M687-F1
#
_cell.length_a   1.000
_cell.length_b   1.000
_cell.length_c   1.000
_cell.angle_alpha   90.00
_cell.angle_beta   90.00
_cell.angle_gamma   90.00
#
_symmetry.space_group_name_H-M   'P 1'
#
loop_
_entity.id
_entity.type
_entity.pdbx_description
1 polymer ?
#
loop_
_entity_poly.entity_id
_entity_poly.type
_entity_poly.pdbx_seq_one_letter_code
_entity_poly.pdbx_strand_id
1 'polypeptide(L)'
;MTEQPQEPSETKPTKVTRGWPPARRKAQAERIRQIKPWLKSTGPRTPEGKKRSSKNAVKHGNRGQLLRETRRALKLHREFMKTTRDILSDKAFWNQHQSN
;
A
#
# COMPACT_ATOMS: atom_id res chain seq x y z
N MET A 1 54.78 -6.34 -10.46
CA MET A 1 53.32 -6.57 -10.42
C MET A 1 52.69 -5.28 -9.95
N THR A 2 52.29 -4.44 -10.90
CA THR A 2 51.83 -3.08 -10.64
C THR A 2 50.33 -3.15 -10.35
N GLU A 3 49.95 -3.09 -9.08
CA GLU A 3 48.54 -3.00 -8.70
C GLU A 3 48.05 -1.58 -8.98
N GLN A 4 47.26 -1.45 -10.05
CA GLN A 4 46.50 -0.26 -10.38
C GLN A 4 45.44 0.00 -9.28
N PRO A 5 45.31 1.22 -8.74
CA PRO A 5 44.20 1.58 -7.87
C PRO A 5 42.88 1.52 -8.64
N GLN A 6 41.97 0.64 -8.21
CA GLN A 6 40.62 0.52 -8.78
C GLN A 6 39.82 1.79 -8.47
N GLU A 7 39.37 2.49 -9.51
CA GLU A 7 38.46 3.64 -9.37
C GLU A 7 37.11 3.21 -8.77
N PRO A 8 36.53 3.99 -7.83
CA PRO A 8 35.25 3.65 -7.23
C PRO A 8 34.12 3.78 -8.26
N SER A 9 33.44 2.66 -8.48
CA SER A 9 32.30 2.50 -9.40
C SER A 9 31.22 3.57 -9.20
N GLU A 10 30.85 4.24 -10.28
CA GLU A 10 29.81 5.27 -10.37
C GLU A 10 28.43 4.77 -9.91
N THR A 11 28.01 5.11 -8.69
CA THR A 11 26.63 4.92 -8.27
C THR A 11 25.77 6.12 -8.70
N LYS A 12 24.68 5.85 -9.42
CA LYS A 12 23.71 6.85 -9.92
C LYS A 12 23.22 7.76 -8.79
N PRO A 13 23.13 9.10 -8.98
CA PRO A 13 22.77 10.02 -7.91
C PRO A 13 21.30 9.85 -7.51
N THR A 14 21.06 9.40 -6.27
CA THR A 14 19.72 9.41 -5.67
C THR A 14 19.27 10.85 -5.43
N LYS A 15 18.01 11.18 -5.74
CA LYS A 15 17.43 12.52 -5.58
C LYS A 15 17.44 12.95 -4.11
N VAL A 16 18.46 13.72 -3.71
CA VAL A 16 18.55 14.33 -2.38
C VAL A 16 17.53 15.47 -2.31
N THR A 17 16.42 15.28 -1.60
CA THR A 17 15.58 16.41 -1.23
C THR A 17 16.36 17.27 -0.23
N ARG A 18 16.65 18.52 -0.59
CA ARG A 18 17.19 19.51 0.36
C ARG A 18 16.11 19.70 1.43
N GLY A 19 16.20 18.96 2.53
CA GLY A 19 15.25 19.00 3.64
C GLY A 19 15.09 20.40 4.22
N TRP A 20 14.22 20.58 5.21
CA TRP A 20 13.95 21.90 5.78
C TRP A 20 15.16 22.48 6.54
N PRO A 21 15.82 23.54 6.03
CA PRO A 21 16.91 24.20 6.77
C PRO A 21 16.38 24.83 8.08
N PRO A 22 17.20 24.93 9.14
CA PRO A 22 16.76 25.46 10.43
C PRO A 22 16.15 26.86 10.35
N ALA A 23 16.76 27.76 9.57
CA ALA A 23 16.27 29.12 9.36
C ALA A 23 14.86 29.13 8.73
N ARG A 24 14.60 28.24 7.77
CA ARG A 24 13.28 28.10 7.12
C ARG A 24 12.23 27.57 8.11
N ARG A 25 12.58 26.61 8.96
CA ARG A 25 11.67 26.12 10.02
C ARG A 25 11.31 27.23 11.00
N LYS A 26 12.28 28.04 11.42
CA LYS A 26 12.06 29.16 12.33
C LYS A 26 11.11 30.21 11.71
N ALA A 27 11.39 30.66 10.50
CA ALA A 27 10.53 31.61 9.79
C ALA A 27 9.10 31.09 9.58
N GLN A 28 8.95 29.80 9.27
CA GLN A 28 7.63 29.17 9.14
C GLN A 28 6.91 29.06 10.50
N ALA A 29 7.62 28.73 11.57
CA ALA A 29 7.06 28.68 12.92
C ALA A 29 6.57 30.05 13.38
N GLU A 30 7.34 31.12 13.12
CA GLU A 30 6.94 32.50 13.37
C GLU A 30 5.67 32.87 12.61
N ARG A 31 5.61 32.58 11.30
CA ARG A 31 4.41 32.80 10.49
C ARG A 31 3.18 32.04 11.02
N ILE A 32 3.34 30.78 11.39
CA ILE A 32 2.26 29.95 11.97
C ILE A 32 1.79 30.53 13.31
N ARG A 33 2.71 31.02 14.16
CA ARG A 33 2.39 31.69 15.44
C ARG A 33 1.68 33.03 15.24
N GLN A 34 1.99 33.76 14.18
CA GLN A 34 1.31 35.01 13.83
C GLN A 34 -0.11 34.75 13.32
N ILE A 35 -0.27 33.86 12.34
CA ILE A 35 -1.58 33.62 11.70
C ILE A 35 -2.52 32.73 12.53
N LYS A 36 -1.97 31.98 13.52
CA LYS A 36 -2.70 31.12 14.47
C LYS A 36 -3.84 30.33 13.81
N PRO A 37 -3.56 29.51 12.78
CA PRO A 37 -4.60 28.94 11.93
C PRO A 37 -5.56 28.02 12.71
N TRP A 38 -5.13 27.48 13.85
CA TRP A 38 -5.97 26.70 14.76
C TRP A 38 -7.17 27.49 15.32
N LEU A 39 -7.07 28.81 15.47
CA LEU A 39 -8.20 29.64 15.94
C LEU A 39 -9.37 29.68 14.95
N LYS A 40 -9.09 29.48 13.66
CA LYS A 40 -10.11 29.43 12.59
C LYS A 40 -10.51 28.01 12.21
N SER A 41 -9.79 26.99 12.69
CA SER A 41 -10.07 25.60 12.36
C SER A 41 -11.25 25.09 13.20
N THR A 42 -12.38 24.80 12.54
CA THR A 42 -13.62 24.40 13.21
C THR A 42 -13.88 22.89 13.17
N GLY A 43 -12.94 22.13 12.60
CA GLY A 43 -13.07 20.69 12.37
C GLY A 43 -14.32 20.33 11.54
N PRO A 44 -14.58 19.03 11.34
CA PRO A 44 -15.81 18.58 10.70
C PRO A 44 -17.02 18.76 11.62
N ARG A 45 -17.90 19.71 11.29
CA ARG A 45 -19.15 19.96 12.03
C ARG A 45 -20.31 19.04 11.62
N THR A 46 -20.31 18.58 10.37
CA THR A 46 -21.39 17.73 9.84
C THR A 46 -21.11 16.24 10.07
N PRO A 47 -22.17 15.39 10.13
CA PRO A 47 -22.01 13.93 10.20
C PRO A 47 -21.14 13.37 9.07
N GLU A 48 -21.29 13.87 7.84
CA GLU A 48 -20.50 13.46 6.67
C GLU A 48 -19.03 13.84 6.84
N GLY A 49 -18.77 15.05 7.36
CA GLY A 49 -17.42 15.52 7.65
C GLY A 49 -16.74 14.64 8.69
N LYS A 50 -17.46 14.26 9.75
CA LYS A 50 -16.94 13.37 10.80
C LYS A 50 -16.64 11.98 10.24
N LYS A 51 -17.54 11.44 9.41
CA LYS A 51 -17.36 10.15 8.71
C LYS A 51 -16.17 10.15 7.75
N ARG A 52 -15.84 11.29 7.14
CA ARG A 52 -14.62 11.43 6.32
C ARG A 52 -13.37 11.50 7.20
N SER A 53 -13.38 12.34 8.24
CA SER A 53 -12.24 12.51 9.13
C SER A 53 -11.87 11.23 9.88
N SER A 54 -12.85 10.41 10.27
CA SER A 54 -12.59 9.11 10.92
C SER A 54 -11.77 8.15 10.06
N LYS A 55 -11.82 8.30 8.74
CA LYS A 55 -11.01 7.49 7.81
C LYS A 55 -9.53 7.87 7.84
N ASN A 56 -9.14 9.04 8.35
CA ASN A 56 -7.74 9.45 8.41
C ASN A 56 -6.89 8.56 9.32
N ALA A 57 -7.51 7.86 10.28
CA ALA A 57 -6.82 6.88 11.14
C ALA A 57 -6.41 5.59 10.39
N VAL A 58 -6.97 5.36 9.20
CA VAL A 58 -6.74 4.14 8.42
C VAL A 58 -5.38 4.21 7.70
N LYS A 59 -4.36 3.59 8.28
CA LYS A 59 -2.98 3.61 7.75
C LYS A 59 -2.77 2.69 6.54
N HIS A 60 -3.17 1.43 6.68
CA HIS A 60 -2.92 0.40 5.66
C HIS A 60 -4.17 0.05 4.86
N GLY A 61 -5.35 0.46 5.34
CA GLY A 61 -6.65 0.11 4.77
C GLY A 61 -6.69 -1.36 4.43
N ASN A 62 -6.99 -1.63 3.16
CA ASN A 62 -7.10 -2.98 2.63
C ASN A 62 -5.76 -3.71 2.41
N ARG A 63 -4.61 -3.09 2.69
CA ARG A 63 -3.26 -3.64 2.42
C ARG A 63 -2.56 -4.24 3.64
N GLY A 64 -3.25 -4.40 4.77
CA GLY A 64 -2.74 -5.10 5.95
C GLY A 64 -2.41 -6.56 5.67
N GLN A 65 -1.51 -7.15 6.47
CA GLN A 65 -1.02 -8.52 6.29
C GLN A 65 -2.15 -9.55 6.25
N LEU A 66 -3.05 -9.51 7.24
CA LEU A 66 -4.22 -10.38 7.31
C LEU A 66 -5.02 -10.35 5.99
N LEU A 67 -5.40 -9.17 5.51
CA LEU A 67 -6.18 -9.06 4.26
C LEU A 67 -5.39 -9.49 3.03
N ARG A 68 -4.06 -9.37 3.02
CA ARG A 68 -3.23 -9.92 1.93
C ARG A 68 -3.29 -11.44 1.91
N GLU A 69 -3.16 -12.06 3.08
CA GLU A 69 -3.25 -13.52 3.24
C GLU A 69 -4.65 -14.04 2.89
N THR A 70 -5.70 -13.38 3.39
CA THR A 70 -7.09 -13.71 3.02
C THR A 70 -7.30 -13.63 1.51
N ARG A 71 -6.80 -12.60 0.83
CA ARG A 71 -6.90 -12.51 -0.64
C ARG A 71 -6.17 -13.63 -1.36
N ARG A 72 -4.99 -14.02 -0.88
CA ARG A 72 -4.24 -15.15 -1.44
C ARG A 72 -5.04 -16.45 -1.30
N ALA A 73 -5.58 -16.70 -0.11
CA ALA A 73 -6.40 -17.87 0.16
C ALA A 73 -7.66 -17.90 -0.72
N LEU A 74 -8.38 -16.79 -0.83
CA LEU A 74 -9.56 -16.69 -1.69
C LEU A 74 -9.24 -16.89 -3.18
N LYS A 75 -8.10 -16.37 -3.64
CA LYS A 75 -7.63 -16.60 -5.02
C LYS A 75 -7.35 -18.08 -5.26
N LEU A 76 -6.61 -18.72 -4.35
CA LEU A 76 -6.32 -20.16 -4.45
C LEU A 76 -7.60 -20.99 -4.46
N HIS A 77 -8.54 -20.68 -3.56
CA HIS A 77 -9.82 -21.37 -3.48
C HIS A 77 -10.64 -21.22 -4.77
N ARG A 78 -10.65 -20.01 -5.37
CA ARG A 78 -11.29 -19.77 -6.67
C ARG A 78 -10.68 -20.64 -7.77
N GLU A 79 -9.35 -20.72 -7.86
CA GLU A 79 -8.68 -21.54 -8.86
C GLU A 79 -8.99 -23.03 -8.66
N PHE A 80 -8.94 -23.52 -7.41
CA PHE A 80 -9.33 -24.89 -7.09
C PHE A 80 -10.76 -25.22 -7.54
N MET A 81 -11.72 -24.36 -7.18
CA MET A 81 -13.12 -24.56 -7.58
C MET A 81 -13.34 -24.49 -9.08
N LYS A 82 -12.54 -23.69 -9.79
CA LYS A 82 -12.54 -23.66 -11.26
C LYS A 82 -12.04 -24.99 -11.82
N THR A 83 -10.88 -25.47 -11.37
CA THR A 83 -10.31 -26.73 -11.85
C THR A 83 -11.20 -27.93 -11.56
N THR A 84 -11.79 -28.01 -10.36
CA THR A 84 -12.69 -29.11 -10.01
C THR A 84 -13.98 -29.06 -10.81
N ARG A 85 -14.54 -27.86 -11.04
CA ARG A 85 -15.67 -27.69 -11.95
C ARG A 85 -15.32 -28.17 -13.35
N ASP A 86 -14.17 -27.76 -13.89
CA ASP A 86 -13.76 -28.12 -15.25
C ASP A 86 -13.64 -29.66 -15.37
N ILE A 87 -12.98 -30.32 -14.41
CA ILE A 87 -12.85 -31.79 -14.33
C ILE A 87 -14.23 -32.48 -14.23
N LEU A 88 -15.11 -32.01 -13.35
CA LEU A 88 -16.44 -32.62 -13.15
C LEU A 88 -17.38 -32.35 -14.32
N SER A 89 -17.17 -31.25 -15.06
CA SER A 89 -17.92 -30.92 -16.27
C SER A 89 -17.45 -31.70 -17.50
N ASP A 90 -16.25 -32.28 -17.43
CA ASP A 90 -15.73 -33.17 -18.46
C ASP A 90 -16.41 -34.55 -18.36
N LYS A 91 -17.43 -34.74 -19.20
CA LYS A 91 -18.27 -35.94 -19.25
C LYS A 91 -17.49 -37.24 -19.54
N ALA A 92 -16.22 -37.15 -19.95
CA ALA A 92 -15.39 -38.32 -20.24
C ALA A 92 -15.08 -39.18 -19.00
N PHE A 93 -14.97 -38.58 -17.82
CA PHE A 93 -14.62 -39.30 -16.58
C PHE A 93 -15.74 -40.22 -16.08
N TRP A 94 -16.99 -39.75 -16.14
CA TRP A 94 -18.15 -40.50 -15.61
C TRP A 94 -18.64 -41.61 -16.55
N ASN A 95 -18.31 -41.55 -17.83
CA ASN A 95 -18.72 -42.57 -18.81
C ASN A 95 -17.83 -43.84 -18.78
N GLN A 96 -16.63 -43.78 -18.20
CA GLN A 96 -15.70 -44.91 -18.17
C GLN A 96 -15.95 -45.89 -17.00
N HIS A 97 -16.72 -45.49 -15.99
CA HIS A 97 -17.03 -46.31 -14.80
C HIS A 97 -18.45 -46.90 -14.78
N GLN A 98 -19.23 -46.74 -15.84
CA GLN A 98 -20.60 -47.28 -15.94
C GLN A 98 -20.70 -48.61 -16.74
N SER A 99 -19.56 -49.19 -17.14
CA SER A 99 -19.52 -50.49 -17.84
C SER A 99 -18.69 -51.48 -17.03
N ASN A 100 -19.29 -52.02 -15.97
CA ASN A 100 -18.99 -53.34 -15.41
C ASN A 100 -20.15 -53.80 -14.52
#